data_AF-A0A1E5AAM5-F1
#
_entry.id   AF-A0A1E5AAM5-F1
#
_cell.length_a   1.000
_cell.length_b   1.000
_cell.length_c   1.000
_cell.angle_alpha   90.00
_cell.angle_beta   90.00
_cell.angle_gamma   90.00
#
_symmetry.space_group_name_H-M   'P 1'
#
loop_
_entity.id
_entity.type
_entity.pdbx_description
1 polymer ?
#
loop_
_entity_poly.entity_id
_entity_poly.type
_entity_poly.pdbx_seq_one_letter_code
_entity_poly.pdbx_strand_id
1 'polypeptide(L)'
;MNENYTLEAKKIASYLISVPIEKQEQNRYVAAMSQLDLKLTVYESKLMNNMLKSKWKMACIDGGLAIKDPNNVVRRKIFTMLAILEASPNYTEYFLSNRFSFLYFVKIAFVGVRSIVRAIIGIIIIKYIRSKCN
;
A
#
# COMPACT_ATOMS: atom_id res chain seq x y z
N MET A 1 17.46 -13.01 7.70
CA MET A 1 16.29 -12.44 6.99
C MET A 1 15.88 -11.20 7.75
N ASN A 2 15.69 -10.04 7.10
CA ASN A 2 15.35 -8.81 7.81
C ASN A 2 13.89 -8.91 8.28
N GLU A 3 13.65 -9.28 9.54
CA GLU A 3 12.31 -9.61 10.08
C GLU A 3 11.27 -8.50 9.83
N ASN A 4 11.72 -7.26 9.75
CA ASN A 4 10.88 -6.10 9.48
C ASN A 4 10.24 -6.14 8.08
N TYR A 5 10.97 -6.56 7.04
CA TYR A 5 10.43 -6.64 5.67
C TYR A 5 9.47 -7.81 5.47
N THR A 6 9.62 -8.87 6.26
CA THR A 6 8.69 -10.00 6.27
C THR A 6 7.30 -9.57 6.77
N LEU A 7 7.23 -8.78 7.84
CA LEU A 7 5.98 -8.20 8.35
C LEU A 7 5.39 -7.18 7.36
N GLU A 8 6.24 -6.30 6.83
CA GLU A 8 5.88 -5.31 5.82
C GLU A 8 5.20 -5.98 4.61
N ALA A 9 5.82 -7.02 4.06
CA ALA A 9 5.28 -7.79 2.94
C ALA A 9 3.86 -8.30 3.23
N LYS A 10 3.65 -8.95 4.39
CA LYS A 10 2.35 -9.49 4.80
C LYS A 10 1.29 -8.40 4.91
N LYS A 11 1.63 -7.25 5.51
CA LYS A 11 0.69 -6.15 5.72
C LYS A 11 0.33 -5.45 4.41
N ILE A 12 1.31 -5.18 3.54
CA ILE A 12 1.07 -4.54 2.24
C ILE A 12 0.27 -5.48 1.33
N ALA A 13 0.64 -6.75 1.20
CA ALA A 13 -0.11 -7.68 0.37
C ALA A 13 -1.55 -7.85 0.85
N SER A 14 -1.76 -7.97 2.17
CA SER A 14 -3.11 -8.03 2.75
C SER A 14 -3.90 -6.74 2.51
N TYR A 15 -3.25 -5.58 2.38
CA TYR A 15 -3.91 -4.34 1.97
C TYR A 15 -4.31 -4.35 0.49
N LEU A 16 -3.43 -4.82 -0.39
CA LEU A 16 -3.63 -4.78 -1.84
C LEU A 16 -4.68 -5.80 -2.32
N ILE A 17 -4.52 -7.08 -1.96
CA ILE A 17 -5.33 -8.18 -2.49
C ILE A 17 -6.20 -8.87 -1.44
N SER A 18 -6.10 -8.45 -0.17
CA SER A 18 -6.90 -9.00 0.95
C SER A 18 -6.76 -10.51 1.22
N VAL A 19 -5.79 -11.17 0.62
CA VAL A 19 -5.46 -12.58 0.87
C VAL A 19 -4.05 -12.74 1.47
N PRO A 20 -3.73 -13.88 2.10
CA PRO A 20 -2.37 -14.16 2.59
C PRO A 20 -1.34 -14.15 1.45
N ILE A 21 -0.14 -13.65 1.77
CA ILE A 21 1.00 -13.72 0.85
C ILE A 21 1.75 -15.05 1.03
N GLU A 22 2.07 -15.70 -0.09
CA GLU A 22 2.86 -16.92 -0.15
C GLU A 22 4.34 -16.62 0.12
N LYS A 23 5.05 -17.65 0.57
CA LYS A 23 6.45 -17.50 1.00
C LYS A 23 7.36 -17.04 -0.15
N GLN A 24 7.06 -17.43 -1.39
CA GLN A 24 7.84 -17.06 -2.57
C GLN A 24 7.78 -15.55 -2.83
N GLU A 25 6.59 -14.96 -2.90
CA GLU A 25 6.38 -13.53 -3.14
C GLU A 25 6.88 -12.69 -1.95
N GLN A 26 6.70 -13.20 -0.73
CA GLN A 26 7.29 -12.59 0.45
C GLN A 26 8.81 -12.50 0.34
N ASN A 27 9.47 -13.57 -0.09
CA ASN A 27 10.92 -13.59 -0.28
C ASN A 27 11.37 -12.65 -1.40
N ARG A 28 10.61 -12.58 -2.51
CA ARG A 28 10.85 -11.60 -3.59
C ARG A 28 10.78 -10.17 -3.07
N TYR A 29 9.82 -9.87 -2.19
CA TYR A 29 9.71 -8.55 -1.59
C TYR A 29 10.89 -8.22 -0.69
N VAL A 30 11.27 -9.14 0.19
CA VAL A 30 12.44 -8.98 1.07
C VAL A 30 13.70 -8.73 0.22
N ALA A 31 13.91 -9.53 -0.84
CA ALA A 31 15.03 -9.36 -1.75
C ALA A 31 15.01 -8.00 -2.46
N ALA A 32 13.86 -7.58 -2.98
CA ALA A 32 13.69 -6.28 -3.61
C ALA A 32 13.99 -5.13 -2.64
N MET A 33 13.50 -5.19 -1.40
CA MET A 33 13.77 -4.15 -0.40
C MET A 33 15.25 -4.07 -0.03
N SER A 34 15.93 -5.22 0.06
CA SER A 34 17.37 -5.28 0.27
C SER A 34 18.17 -4.74 -0.92
N GLN A 35 17.74 -5.00 -2.16
CA GLN A 35 18.43 -4.54 -3.36
C GLN A 35 18.23 -3.05 -3.64
N LEU A 36 17.02 -2.53 -3.39
CA LEU A 36 16.69 -1.13 -3.65
C LEU A 36 17.29 -0.16 -2.63
N ASP A 37 17.76 -0.65 -1.47
CA ASP A 37 18.30 0.13 -0.34
C ASP A 37 17.51 1.41 -0.06
N LEU A 38 16.18 1.27 0.08
CA LEU A 38 15.27 2.39 0.27
C LEU A 38 15.42 2.98 1.67
N LYS A 39 16.25 4.02 1.79
CA LYS A 39 16.43 4.78 3.03
C LYS A 39 15.22 5.66 3.29
N LEU A 40 14.55 5.42 4.43
CA LEU A 40 13.43 6.23 4.88
C LEU A 40 13.92 7.38 5.74
N THR A 41 13.44 8.58 5.46
CA THR A 41 13.55 9.72 6.38
C THR A 41 12.76 9.46 7.68
N VAL A 42 12.98 10.29 8.71
CA VAL A 42 12.20 10.21 9.98
C VAL A 42 10.69 10.32 9.70
N TYR A 43 10.31 11.24 8.81
CA TYR A 43 8.93 11.43 8.37
C TYR A 43 8.35 10.18 7.70
N GLU A 44 9.06 9.60 6.74
CA GLU A 44 8.64 8.40 6.02
C GLU A 44 8.58 7.16 6.91
N SER A 45 9.52 7.02 7.84
CA SER A 45 9.50 5.96 8.85
C SER A 45 8.25 6.06 9.74
N LYS A 46 7.90 7.27 10.21
CA LYS A 46 6.65 7.48 10.98
C LYS A 46 5.40 7.22 10.15
N LEU A 47 5.39 7.59 8.86
CA LEU A 47 4.29 7.24 7.95
C LEU A 47 4.14 5.74 7.81
N MET A 48 5.24 5.06 7.48
CA MET A 48 5.25 3.62 7.26
C MET A 48 4.77 2.85 8.49
N ASN A 49 5.28 3.21 9.67
CA ASN A 49 4.85 2.64 10.94
C ASN A 49 3.35 2.88 11.23
N ASN A 50 2.78 4.00 10.77
CA ASN A 50 1.34 4.23 10.88
C ASN A 50 0.52 3.42 9.88
N MET A 51 1.03 3.26 8.66
CA MET A 51 0.39 2.47 7.60
C MET A 51 0.31 0.99 7.97
N LEU A 52 1.38 0.42 8.53
CA LEU A 52 1.44 -0.99 8.91
C LEU A 52 0.50 -1.38 10.08
N LYS A 53 -0.04 -0.40 10.83
CA LYS A 53 -0.96 -0.65 11.94
C LYS A 53 -2.34 -1.13 11.49
N SER A 54 -2.85 -0.67 10.35
CA SER A 54 -4.14 -1.14 9.82
C SER A 54 -4.30 -0.85 8.33
N LYS A 55 -5.08 -1.71 7.64
CA LYS A 55 -5.43 -1.52 6.22
C LYS A 55 -6.10 -0.17 5.95
N TRP A 56 -6.92 0.30 6.90
CA TRP A 56 -7.61 1.59 6.78
C TRP A 56 -6.62 2.75 6.80
N LYS A 57 -5.65 2.75 7.73
CA LYS A 57 -4.59 3.76 7.77
C LYS A 57 -3.73 3.74 6.52
N MET A 58 -3.39 2.54 6.04
CA MET A 58 -2.65 2.36 4.79
C MET A 58 -3.40 2.99 3.61
N ALA A 59 -4.71 2.69 3.46
CA ALA A 59 -5.53 3.26 2.39
C ALA A 59 -5.65 4.78 2.45
N CYS A 60 -5.84 5.36 3.65
CA CYS A 60 -5.90 6.80 3.81
C CYS A 60 -4.56 7.45 3.46
N ILE A 61 -3.46 6.97 4.05
CA ILE A 61 -2.13 7.57 3.87
C ILE A 61 -1.65 7.40 2.42
N ASP A 62 -1.80 6.24 1.79
CA ASP A 62 -1.41 6.07 0.38
C ASP A 62 -2.21 7.01 -0.54
N GLY A 63 -3.53 7.10 -0.37
CA GLY A 63 -4.36 8.05 -1.11
C GLY A 63 -3.97 9.51 -0.87
N GLY A 64 -3.61 9.86 0.37
CA GLY A 64 -3.11 11.20 0.69
C GLY A 64 -1.74 11.50 0.08
N LEU A 65 -0.82 10.53 0.10
CA LEU A 65 0.50 10.65 -0.51
C LEU A 65 0.37 10.74 -2.04
N ALA A 66 -0.59 10.06 -2.65
CA ALA A 66 -0.87 10.17 -4.08
C ALA A 66 -1.11 11.61 -4.55
N ILE A 67 -1.67 12.45 -3.68
CA ILE A 67 -1.97 13.85 -3.97
C ILE A 67 -0.83 14.78 -3.51
N LYS A 68 -0.26 14.54 -2.32
CA LYS A 68 0.67 15.47 -1.67
C LYS A 68 2.14 15.20 -1.93
N ASP A 69 2.50 13.95 -2.14
CA ASP A 69 3.89 13.51 -2.24
C ASP A 69 3.96 12.21 -3.07
N PRO A 70 3.68 12.28 -4.39
CA PRO A 70 3.49 11.09 -5.21
C PRO A 70 4.74 10.22 -5.31
N ASN A 71 5.93 10.82 -5.13
CA ASN A 71 7.23 10.16 -5.23
C ASN A 71 7.76 9.64 -3.88
N ASN A 72 6.94 9.66 -2.83
CA ASN A 72 7.33 9.22 -1.50
C ASN A 72 7.83 7.76 -1.48
N VAL A 73 8.91 7.47 -0.74
CA VAL A 73 9.55 6.15 -0.71
C VAL A 73 8.59 5.07 -0.18
N VAL A 74 7.67 5.43 0.72
CA VAL A 74 6.67 4.49 1.25
C VAL A 74 5.69 4.04 0.17
N ARG A 75 5.32 4.93 -0.77
CA ARG A 75 4.49 4.52 -1.92
C ARG A 75 5.26 3.60 -2.84
N ARG A 76 6.54 3.89 -3.10
CA ARG A 76 7.41 3.03 -3.91
C ARG A 76 7.47 1.60 -3.33
N LYS A 77 7.51 1.46 -2.00
CA LYS A 77 7.42 0.16 -1.31
C LYS A 77 6.10 -0.57 -1.58
N ILE A 78 4.97 0.13 -1.58
CA ILE A 78 3.65 -0.44 -1.93
C ILE A 78 3.63 -0.89 -3.39
N PHE A 79 4.04 -0.03 -4.32
CA PHE A 79 4.05 -0.35 -5.75
C PHE A 79 5.02 -1.47 -6.10
N THR A 80 6.13 -1.61 -5.36
CA THR A 80 7.03 -2.76 -5.51
C THR A 80 6.32 -4.06 -5.14
N MET A 81 5.53 -4.07 -4.06
CA MET A 81 4.72 -5.24 -3.73
C MET A 81 3.63 -5.49 -4.77
N LEU A 82 2.95 -4.43 -5.25
CA LEU A 82 1.94 -4.55 -6.30
C LEU A 82 2.51 -5.24 -7.54
N ALA A 83 3.68 -4.78 -8.01
CA ALA A 83 4.35 -5.37 -9.17
C ALA A 83 4.73 -6.85 -8.94
N ILE A 84 5.16 -7.21 -7.73
CA ILE A 84 5.47 -8.62 -7.38
C ILE A 84 4.21 -9.49 -7.42
N LEU A 85 3.10 -9.00 -6.87
CA LEU A 85 1.85 -9.73 -6.84
C LEU A 85 1.25 -9.87 -8.24
N GLU A 86 1.25 -8.80 -9.02
CA GLU A 86 0.71 -8.77 -10.39
C GLU A 86 1.50 -9.68 -11.34
N ALA A 87 2.83 -9.77 -11.17
CA ALA A 87 3.68 -10.67 -11.94
C ALA A 87 3.71 -12.13 -11.43
N SER A 88 3.02 -12.44 -10.32
CA SER A 88 3.04 -13.78 -9.73
C SER A 88 1.89 -14.65 -10.27
N PRO A 89 2.17 -15.88 -10.74
CA PRO A 89 1.13 -16.82 -11.19
C PRO A 89 0.16 -17.20 -10.08
N ASN A 90 0.56 -17.12 -8.80
CA ASN A 90 -0.28 -17.46 -7.65
C ASN A 90 -1.42 -16.44 -7.42
N TYR A 91 -1.33 -15.24 -8.01
CA TYR A 91 -2.26 -14.15 -7.76
C TYR A 91 -2.94 -13.59 -9.02
N THR A 92 -2.72 -14.21 -10.17
CA THR A 92 -3.26 -13.74 -11.47
C THR A 92 -4.77 -13.54 -11.43
N GLU A 93 -5.51 -14.46 -10.82
CA GLU A 93 -6.98 -14.39 -10.71
C GLU A 93 -7.49 -13.12 -10.01
N TYR A 94 -6.69 -12.52 -9.11
CA TYR A 94 -7.07 -11.29 -8.40
C TYR A 94 -6.89 -10.02 -9.26
N PHE A 95 -6.10 -10.10 -10.32
CA PHE A 95 -5.84 -9.01 -11.25
C PHE A 95 -6.59 -9.16 -12.59
N LEU A 96 -7.18 -10.33 -12.85
CA LEU A 96 -8.02 -10.55 -14.02
C LEU A 96 -9.35 -9.79 -13.91
N SER A 97 -9.81 -9.26 -15.04
CA SER A 97 -11.10 -8.58 -15.13
C SER A 97 -12.25 -9.55 -14.88
N ASN A 98 -13.15 -9.19 -13.97
CA ASN A 98 -14.39 -9.93 -13.72
C ASN A 98 -15.53 -9.43 -14.63
N ARG A 99 -16.54 -10.28 -14.86
CA ARG A 99 -17.77 -9.84 -15.55
C ARG A 99 -18.57 -8.94 -14.61
N PHE A 100 -18.81 -7.69 -15.01
CA PHE A 100 -19.54 -6.71 -14.20
C PHE A 100 -20.97 -6.53 -14.72
N SER A 101 -21.95 -6.56 -13.82
CA SER A 101 -23.34 -6.21 -14.12
C SER A 101 -23.55 -4.69 -14.03
N PHE A 102 -24.65 -4.18 -14.58
CA PHE A 102 -24.98 -2.74 -14.49
C PHE A 102 -25.03 -2.21 -13.05
N LEU A 103 -25.51 -3.01 -12.10
CA LEU A 103 -25.53 -2.64 -10.67
C LEU A 103 -24.12 -2.47 -10.07
N TYR A 104 -23.09 -3.02 -10.71
CA TYR A 104 -21.71 -2.86 -10.28
C TYR A 104 -21.21 -1.41 -10.43
N PHE A 105 -21.78 -0.61 -11.35
CA PHE A 105 -21.43 0.81 -11.49
C PHE A 105 -21.75 1.61 -10.22
N VAL A 106 -22.86 1.31 -9.55
CA VAL A 106 -23.22 1.94 -8.26
C VAL A 106 -22.17 1.61 -7.20
N LYS A 107 -21.69 0.36 -7.17
CA LYS A 107 -20.62 -0.08 -6.27
C LYS A 107 -19.31 0.65 -6.56
N ILE A 108 -18.93 0.80 -7.83
CA ILE A 108 -17.73 1.57 -8.23
C ILE A 108 -17.86 3.02 -7.76
N ALA A 109 -19.01 3.66 -8.00
CA ALA A 109 -19.26 5.04 -7.57
C ALA A 109 -19.10 5.20 -6.06
N PHE A 110 -19.70 4.31 -5.27
CA PHE A 110 -19.56 4.30 -3.82
C PHE A 110 -18.11 4.09 -3.36
N VAL A 111 -17.38 3.16 -4.00
CA VAL A 111 -15.96 2.93 -3.72
C VAL A 111 -15.13 4.18 -4.08
N GLY A 112 -15.45 4.87 -5.16
CA GLY A 112 -14.82 6.13 -5.57
C GLY A 112 -15.00 7.23 -4.53
N VAL A 113 -16.25 7.51 -4.13
CA VAL A 113 -16.55 8.51 -3.09
C VAL A 113 -15.82 8.17 -1.79
N ARG A 114 -15.88 6.91 -1.35
CA ARG A 114 -15.16 6.45 -0.16
C ARG A 114 -13.65 6.65 -0.27
N SER A 115 -13.09 6.50 -1.47
CA SER A 115 -11.64 6.69 -1.72
C SER A 115 -11.26 8.17 -1.63
N ILE A 116 -12.11 9.09 -2.11
CA ILE A 116 -11.91 10.53 -1.96
C ILE A 116 -11.90 10.92 -0.48
N VAL A 117 -12.87 10.46 0.31
CA VAL A 117 -12.92 10.74 1.77
C VAL A 117 -11.66 10.23 2.47
N ARG A 118 -11.19 9.02 2.13
CA ARG A 118 -9.95 8.45 2.67
C ARG A 118 -8.72 9.27 2.29
N ALA A 119 -8.64 9.75 1.05
CA ALA A 119 -7.54 10.59 0.61
C ALA A 119 -7.50 11.93 1.37
N ILE A 120 -8.65 12.57 1.59
CA ILE A 120 -8.74 13.79 2.42
C ILE A 120 -8.25 13.53 3.85
N ILE A 121 -8.71 12.45 4.48
CA ILE A 121 -8.24 12.04 5.82
C ILE A 121 -6.73 11.76 5.79
N GLY A 122 -6.23 11.11 4.75
CA GLY A 122 -4.82 10.88 4.50
C GLY A 122 -4.00 12.15 4.50
N ILE A 123 -4.45 13.19 3.80
CA ILE A 123 -3.79 14.50 3.76
C ILE A 123 -3.69 15.11 5.17
N ILE A 124 -4.76 15.01 5.98
CA ILE A 124 -4.75 15.50 7.37
C ILE A 124 -3.71 14.74 8.20
N ILE A 125 -3.70 13.40 8.13
CA ILE A 125 -2.74 12.56 8.84
C ILE A 125 -1.30 12.88 8.42
N ILE A 126 -1.05 13.02 7.12
CA ILE A 126 0.26 13.36 6.56
C ILE A 126 0.74 14.71 7.09
N LYS A 127 -0.11 15.75 7.04
CA LYS A 127 0.22 17.07 7.57
C LYS A 127 0.58 17.02 9.05
N TYR A 128 -0.22 16.30 9.84
CA TYR A 128 0.02 16.13 11.28
C TYR A 128 1.35 15.42 11.56
N ILE A 129 1.66 14.34 10.85
CA ILE A 129 2.92 13.60 11.02
C ILE A 129 4.10 14.47 10.58
N ARG A 130 4.00 15.15 9.44
CA ARG A 130 5.04 16.04 8.92
C ARG A 130 5.37 17.17 9.90
N SER A 131 4.34 17.79 10.50
CA SER A 131 4.50 18.84 11.53
C SER A 131 5.22 18.37 12.79
N LYS A 132 5.29 17.06 13.05
CA LYS A 132 6.00 16.47 14.20
C LYS A 132 7.40 15.92 13.85
N CYS A 133 7.83 16.08 12.60
CA CYS A 133 9.11 15.57 12.12
C CYS A 133 10.02 16.65 11.54
N ASN A 134 9.43 17.79 11.16
CA ASN A 134 10.14 19.06 11.05
C ASN A 134 10.35 19.64 12.44
#